data_AF-A0A519L469-F1
#
_entry.id   AF-A0A519L469-F1
#
_cell.length_a   1.000
_cell.length_b   1.000
_cell.length_c   1.000
_cell.angle_alpha   90.00
_cell.angle_beta   90.00
_cell.angle_gamma   90.00
#
_symmetry.space_group_name_H-M   'P 1'
#
loop_
_entity.id
_entity.type
_entity.pdbx_description
1 polymer ?
#
loop_
_entity_poly.entity_id
_entity_poly.type
_entity_poly.pdbx_seq_one_letter_code
_entity_poly.pdbx_strand_id
1 'polypeptide(L)'
;MTGLSLIDRLLIVLAVFQLGAFGLFWFDKTQARNGEWRVRERTLLLITLLGGFGAWLAQHLLRHKTRKEPFRTLMGVALGLHLIAVGVGIWWVLK
;
A
#
# COMPACT_ATOMS: atom_id res chain seq x y z
N MET A 1 21.79 -19.94 17.41
CA MET A 1 20.38 -19.79 16.98
C MET A 1 20.13 -18.30 16.82
N THR A 2 20.56 -17.70 15.72
CA THR A 2 20.48 -16.25 15.54
C THR A 2 19.01 -15.88 15.32
N GLY A 3 18.40 -15.27 16.33
CA GLY A 3 17.06 -14.71 16.21
C GLY A 3 17.05 -13.57 15.19
N LEU A 4 15.90 -13.33 14.57
CA LEU A 4 15.69 -12.23 13.63
C LEU A 4 16.12 -10.91 14.28
N SER A 5 16.99 -10.16 13.58
CA SER A 5 17.41 -8.83 14.01
C SER A 5 16.24 -7.85 13.99
N LEU A 6 16.38 -6.69 14.63
CA LEU A 6 15.35 -5.65 14.58
C LEU A 6 15.08 -5.20 13.13
N ILE A 7 16.13 -5.07 12.31
CA ILE A 7 16.04 -4.69 10.90
C ILE A 7 15.24 -5.75 10.13
N ASP A 8 15.53 -7.04 10.33
CA ASP A 8 14.78 -8.12 9.67
C ASP A 8 13.29 -8.06 10.00
N ARG A 9 12.95 -7.84 11.28
CA ARG A 9 11.56 -7.72 11.72
C ARG A 9 10.87 -6.52 11.07
N LEU A 10 11.53 -5.38 10.98
CA LEU A 10 10.98 -4.18 10.32
C LEU A 10 10.76 -4.39 8.83
N LEU A 11 11.72 -5.02 8.15
CA LEU A 11 11.59 -5.36 6.72
C LEU A 11 10.44 -6.34 6.46
N ILE A 12 10.27 -7.35 7.32
CA ILE A 12 9.15 -8.29 7.24
C ILE A 12 7.82 -7.55 7.40
N VAL A 13 7.69 -6.69 8.41
CA VAL A 13 6.47 -5.91 8.64
C VAL A 13 6.15 -5.03 7.44
N LEU A 14 7.15 -4.32 6.90
CA LEU A 14 6.97 -3.52 5.68
C LEU A 14 6.52 -4.39 4.51
N ALA A 15 7.18 -5.52 4.26
CA ALA A 15 6.82 -6.42 3.16
C ALA A 15 5.38 -6.94 3.28
N VAL A 16 4.94 -7.31 4.49
CA VAL A 16 3.56 -7.76 4.73
C VAL A 16 2.55 -6.68 4.37
N PHE A 17 2.77 -5.42 4.78
CA PHE A 17 1.87 -4.34 4.42
C PHE A 17 1.86 -4.04 2.92
N GLN A 18 3.01 -4.08 2.24
CA GLN A 18 3.10 -3.88 0.79
C GLN A 18 2.30 -4.95 0.03
N LEU A 19 2.50 -6.22 0.39
CA LEU A 19 1.80 -7.35 -0.22
C LEU A 19 0.30 -7.33 0.10
N GLY A 20 -0.07 -7.03 1.35
CA GLY A 20 -1.47 -6.92 1.77
C GLY A 20 -2.21 -5.79 1.04
N ALA A 21 -1.56 -4.63 0.85
CA ALA A 21 -2.12 -3.53 0.10
C ALA A 21 -2.31 -3.89 -1.38
N PHE A 22 -1.32 -4.53 -2.00
CA PHE A 22 -1.44 -5.02 -3.37
C PHE A 22 -2.61 -6.02 -3.50
N GLY A 23 -2.68 -6.98 -2.58
CA GLY A 23 -3.74 -7.99 -2.53
C GLY A 23 -5.14 -7.39 -2.40
N LEU A 24 -5.31 -6.34 -1.59
CA LEU A 24 -6.60 -5.67 -1.45
C LEU A 24 -7.05 -4.95 -2.72
N PHE A 25 -6.12 -4.32 -3.45
CA PHE A 25 -6.40 -3.72 -4.75
C PHE A 25 -6.73 -4.77 -5.82
N TRP A 26 -6.02 -5.90 -5.80
CA TRP A 26 -6.35 -7.05 -6.63
C TRP A 26 -7.75 -7.56 -6.33
N PHE A 27 -8.07 -7.77 -5.05
CA PHE A 27 -9.37 -8.22 -4.60
C PHE A 27 -10.49 -7.27 -5.08
N ASP A 28 -10.38 -5.95 -4.86
CA ASP A 28 -11.39 -5.00 -5.35
C ASP A 28 -11.54 -5.05 -6.88
N LYS A 29 -10.45 -5.28 -7.61
CA LYS A 29 -10.50 -5.46 -9.07
C LYS A 29 -11.26 -6.72 -9.47
N THR A 30 -11.07 -7.83 -8.76
CA THR A 30 -11.80 -9.08 -8.97
C THR A 30 -13.28 -8.91 -8.66
N GLN A 31 -13.63 -8.30 -7.53
CA GLN A 31 -15.02 -8.00 -7.18
C GLN A 31 -15.71 -7.15 -8.24
N ALA A 32 -15.01 -6.12 -8.76
CA ALA A 32 -15.53 -5.28 -9.83
C ALA A 32 -15.77 -6.03 -11.16
N ARG A 33 -14.97 -7.05 -11.47
CA ARG A 33 -15.16 -7.90 -12.66
C ARG A 33 -16.34 -8.87 -12.50
N ASN A 34 -16.57 -9.34 -11.28
CA ASN A 34 -17.61 -10.31 -10.96
C ASN A 34 -18.97 -9.67 -10.64
N GLY A 35 -19.06 -8.34 -10.62
CA GLY A 35 -20.29 -7.63 -10.25
C GLY A 35 -20.60 -7.68 -8.75
N GLU A 36 -19.61 -8.02 -7.94
CA GLU A 36 -19.72 -8.23 -6.50
C GLU A 36 -19.56 -6.93 -5.69
N TRP A 37 -19.81 -7.01 -4.38
CA TRP A 37 -19.59 -5.88 -3.47
C TRP A 37 -18.12 -5.44 -3.48
N ARG A 38 -17.92 -4.14 -3.67
CA ARG A 38 -16.60 -3.49 -3.80
C ARG A 38 -16.08 -2.94 -2.47
N VAL A 39 -14.75 -2.88 -2.36
CA VAL A 39 -14.07 -2.26 -1.22
C VAL A 39 -14.30 -0.74 -1.26
N ARG A 40 -14.60 -0.15 -0.11
CA ARG A 40 -14.78 1.30 0.00
C ARG A 40 -13.49 2.02 -0.38
N GLU A 41 -13.59 3.09 -1.16
CA GLU A 41 -12.42 3.88 -1.61
C GLU A 41 -11.57 4.38 -0.43
N ARG A 42 -12.20 4.78 0.67
CA ARG A 42 -11.50 5.17 1.92
C ARG A 42 -10.61 4.06 2.46
N THR A 43 -11.04 2.80 2.38
CA THR A 43 -10.27 1.66 2.88
C THR A 43 -9.05 1.40 1.99
N LEU A 44 -9.22 1.55 0.66
CA LEU A 44 -8.10 1.48 -0.28
C LEU A 44 -7.08 2.60 -0.04
N LEU A 45 -7.52 3.81 0.28
CA LEU A 45 -6.61 4.92 0.61
C LEU A 45 -5.90 4.71 1.96
N LEU A 46 -6.61 4.20 2.98
CA LEU A 46 -6.02 3.89 4.28
C LEU A 46 -4.95 2.80 4.18
N ILE A 47 -5.18 1.73 3.39
CA ILE A 47 -4.17 0.69 3.21
C ILE A 47 -2.95 1.22 2.47
N THR A 48 -3.10 2.19 1.57
CA THR A 48 -1.98 2.87 0.91
C THR A 48 -1.08 3.62 1.89
N LEU A 49 -1.60 4.13 3.02
CA LEU A 49 -0.73 4.72 4.04
C LEU A 49 0.22 3.68 4.66
N LEU A 50 -0.17 2.40 4.68
CA LEU A 50 0.61 1.31 5.28
C LEU A 50 1.47 0.56 4.27
N GLY A 51 0.97 0.33 3.05
CA GLY A 51 1.63 -0.42 2.00
C GLY A 51 1.78 0.37 0.70
N GLY A 52 2.14 1.66 0.81
CA GLY A 52 2.03 2.64 -0.26
C GLY A 52 2.52 2.19 -1.62
N PHE A 53 3.74 1.68 -1.72
CA PHE A 53 4.29 1.24 -3.01
C PHE A 53 3.55 0.02 -3.56
N GLY A 54 3.20 -0.95 -2.72
CA GLY A 54 2.41 -2.11 -3.13
C GLY A 54 1.03 -1.72 -3.66
N ALA A 55 0.35 -0.79 -2.98
CA ALA A 55 -0.93 -0.24 -3.42
C ALA A 55 -0.81 0.53 -4.75
N TRP A 56 0.21 1.39 -4.87
CA TRP A 56 0.47 2.15 -6.09
C TRP A 56 0.80 1.24 -7.27
N LEU A 57 1.62 0.20 -7.06
CA LEU A 57 1.95 -0.78 -8.08
C LEU A 57 0.71 -1.54 -8.54
N ALA A 58 -0.12 -2.01 -7.60
CA ALA A 58 -1.39 -2.65 -7.91
C ALA A 58 -2.32 -1.72 -8.71
N GLN A 59 -2.40 -0.46 -8.31
CA GLN A 59 -3.20 0.55 -9.02
C GLN A 59 -2.81 0.64 -10.50
N HIS A 60 -1.52 0.68 -10.80
CA HIS A 60 -1.01 0.83 -12.17
C HIS A 60 -1.15 -0.47 -12.97
N LEU A 61 -0.69 -1.60 -12.42
CA LEU A 61 -0.74 -2.90 -13.09
C LEU A 61 -2.17 -3.35 -13.39
N LEU A 62 -3.09 -3.14 -12.44
CA LEU A 62 -4.50 -3.52 -12.59
C LEU A 62 -5.34 -2.44 -13.28
N ARG A 63 -4.73 -1.31 -13.65
CA ARG A 63 -5.38 -0.10 -14.21
C ARG A 63 -6.58 0.31 -13.36
N HIS A 64 -6.39 0.27 -12.04
CA HIS A 64 -7.44 0.52 -11.07
C HIS A 64 -7.59 2.03 -10.85
N LYS A 65 -8.62 2.66 -11.42
CA LYS A 65 -8.96 4.07 -11.14
C LYS A 65 -7.79 5.07 -11.32
N THR A 66 -6.85 4.79 -12.23
CA THR A 66 -5.66 5.62 -12.50
C THR A 66 -5.95 7.01 -13.06
N ARG A 67 -7.21 7.29 -13.45
CA ARG A 67 -7.66 8.60 -13.96
C ARG A 67 -8.86 9.18 -13.20
N LYS A 68 -9.42 8.45 -12.22
CA LYS A 68 -10.65 8.85 -11.53
C LYS A 68 -10.29 9.79 -10.37
N GLU A 69 -10.73 11.04 -10.46
CA GLU A 69 -10.67 11.97 -9.33
C GLU A 69 -11.91 11.79 -8.42
N PRO A 70 -11.80 12.08 -7.11
CA PRO A 70 -10.60 12.54 -6.39
C PRO A 70 -9.63 11.41 -5.99
N PHE A 71 -9.96 10.16 -6.32
CA PHE A 71 -9.21 8.99 -5.85
C PHE A 71 -7.73 9.02 -6.26
N ARG A 72 -7.42 9.41 -7.50
CA ARG A 72 -6.04 9.49 -8.00
C ARG A 72 -5.19 10.47 -7.18
N THR A 73 -5.70 11.69 -6.96
CA THR A 73 -4.99 12.69 -6.14
C THR A 73 -4.78 12.20 -4.71
N LEU A 74 -5.83 11.67 -4.07
CA LEU A 74 -5.74 11.16 -2.70
C LEU A 74 -4.78 9.96 -2.59
N MET A 75 -4.73 9.11 -3.61
CA MET A 75 -3.79 8.00 -3.68
C MET A 75 -2.34 8.50 -3.75
N GLY A 76 -2.07 9.53 -4.54
CA GLY A 76 -0.75 10.18 -4.61
C GLY A 76 -0.33 10.78 -3.27
N VAL A 77 -1.24 11.47 -2.58
CA VAL A 77 -1.01 12.01 -1.23
C VAL A 77 -0.69 10.88 -0.24
N ALA A 78 -1.50 9.82 -0.23
CA ALA A 78 -1.29 8.68 0.67
C ALA A 78 0.06 7.99 0.42
N LEU A 79 0.45 7.81 -0.85
CA LEU A 79 1.78 7.29 -1.20
C LEU A 79 2.90 8.20 -0.71
N GLY A 80 2.77 9.52 -0.92
CA GLY A 80 3.77 10.50 -0.46
C GLY A 80 3.97 10.44 1.06
N LEU A 81 2.87 10.39 1.83
CA LEU A 81 2.93 10.25 3.29
C LEU A 81 3.60 8.94 3.72
N HIS A 82 3.29 7.83 3.05
CA HIS A 82 3.92 6.54 3.32
C HIS A 82 5.44 6.59 3.10
N LEU A 83 5.89 7.13 1.96
CA LEU A 83 7.33 7.23 1.63
C LEU A 83 8.08 8.13 2.60
N ILE A 84 7.48 9.26 3.01
CA ILE A 84 8.07 10.14 4.03
C ILE A 84 8.21 9.39 5.36
N ALA A 85 7.16 8.69 5.81
CA ALA A 85 7.21 7.94 7.07
C ALA A 85 8.28 6.85 7.06
N VAL A 86 8.38 6.08 5.97
CA VAL A 86 9.43 5.06 5.81
C VAL A 86 10.82 5.69 5.78
N GLY A 87 11.01 6.79 5.04
CA GLY A 87 12.30 7.48 4.96
C GLY A 87 12.77 8.03 6.31
N VAL A 88 11.86 8.66 7.07
CA VAL A 88 12.14 9.14 8.43
C VAL A 88 12.47 7.98 9.37
N GLY A 89 11.72 6.87 9.28
CA GLY A 89 11.98 5.67 10.08
C GLY A 89 13.36 5.06 9.80
N ILE A 90 13.74 4.96 8.52
CA ILE A 90 15.08 4.47 8.12
C ILE A 90 16.16 5.40 8.66
N TRP A 91 16.01 6.72 8.48
CA TRP A 91 16.99 7.69 8.99
C TRP A 91 17.16 7.59 10.50
N TRP A 92 16.07 7.41 11.24
CA TRP A 92 16.11 7.25 12.70
C TRP A 92 16.80 5.96 13.14
N VAL A 93 16.65 4.85 12.40
CA VAL A 93 17.29 3.56 12.71
C VAL A 93 18.78 3.53 12.35
N LEU A 94 19.19 4.24 11.28
CA LEU A 94 20.57 4.23 10.78
C LEU A 94 21.48 5.27 11.44
N LYS A 95 20.91 6.20 12.21
CA LYS A 95 21.64 7.23 12.97
C LYS A 95 21.93 6.74 14.39
#